data_AF-A0A8C4QHJ8-F1
#
_entry.id   AF-A0A8C4QHJ8-F1
#
_cell.length_a   1.000
_cell.length_b   1.000
_cell.length_c   1.000
_cell.angle_alpha   90.00
_cell.angle_beta   90.00
_cell.angle_gamma   90.00
#
_symmetry.space_group_name_H-M   'P 1'
#
loop_
_entity.id
_entity.type
_entity.pdbx_description
1 polymer ?
#
loop_
_entity_poly.entity_id
_entity_poly.type
_entity_poly.pdbx_seq_one_letter_code
_entity_poly.pdbx_strand_id
1 'polypeptide(L)'
;MGIEFRESSLMINSKNQNVLKKNMVFNLNVGLSNVPNKASKSNEDKAYSIFIGDTVQVNEDGPATVLIDVKKKVKNVGIFLKSEEEMNDEEKEDENDAEHLLGRAGKKANLIPERTRNEMTAVDKRKEHQKELSHQLNEEARIRLTKQAGNAQPTQYVPMMFKFPLL
;
A
#
# COMPACT_ATOMS: atom_id res chain seq x y z
N MET A 1 -9.17 7.98 -11.56
CA MET A 1 -7.98 7.46 -10.86
C MET A 1 -7.61 6.14 -11.52
N GLY A 2 -6.35 5.95 -11.85
CA GLY A 2 -5.85 4.77 -12.57
C GLY A 2 -4.35 4.68 -12.38
N ILE A 3 -3.59 4.67 -13.48
CA ILE A 3 -2.13 4.82 -13.42
C ILE A 3 -1.78 6.16 -12.78
N GLU A 4 -2.53 7.22 -13.11
CA GLU A 4 -2.45 8.49 -12.42
C GLU A 4 -3.33 8.51 -11.17
N PHE A 5 -2.78 9.02 -10.08
CA PHE A 5 -3.50 9.20 -8.82
C PHE A 5 -4.66 10.20 -8.96
N ARG A 6 -4.44 11.29 -9.69
CA ARG A 6 -5.44 12.36 -9.89
C ARG A 6 -5.50 12.77 -11.35
N GLU A 7 -6.66 12.56 -11.93
CA GLU A 7 -6.95 12.97 -13.31
C GLU A 7 -7.76 14.27 -13.32
N SER A 8 -7.14 15.35 -13.80
CA SER A 8 -7.69 16.71 -13.67
C SER A 8 -8.92 16.96 -14.53
N SER A 9 -9.03 16.30 -15.68
CA SER A 9 -10.19 16.39 -16.59
C SER A 9 -11.48 15.78 -15.99
N LEU A 10 -11.33 14.79 -15.11
CA LEU A 10 -12.43 14.07 -14.46
C LEU A 10 -12.67 14.55 -13.01
N MET A 11 -12.20 15.74 -12.67
CA MET A 11 -12.43 16.32 -11.34
C MET A 11 -13.92 16.58 -11.10
N ILE A 12 -14.47 16.03 -10.02
CA ILE A 12 -15.88 16.21 -9.66
C ILE A 12 -16.06 17.62 -9.10
N ASN A 13 -16.61 18.49 -9.93
CA ASN A 13 -16.96 19.87 -9.57
C ASN A 13 -18.15 20.32 -10.43
N SER A 14 -18.71 21.49 -10.13
CA SER A 14 -19.88 22.02 -10.84
C SER A 14 -19.63 22.39 -12.31
N LYS A 15 -18.38 22.46 -12.75
CA LYS A 15 -18.00 22.83 -14.11
C LYS A 15 -17.75 21.62 -15.02
N ASN A 16 -17.64 20.43 -14.45
CA ASN A 16 -17.34 19.23 -15.22
C ASN A 16 -18.58 18.77 -16.00
N GLN A 17 -18.45 18.69 -17.33
CA GLN A 17 -19.51 18.26 -18.25
C GLN A 17 -19.30 16.82 -18.76
N ASN A 18 -18.27 16.11 -18.30
CA ASN A 18 -18.00 14.75 -18.73
C ASN A 18 -19.07 13.80 -18.18
N VAL A 19 -19.53 12.89 -19.05
CA VAL A 19 -20.45 11.82 -18.67
C VAL A 19 -19.64 10.63 -18.14
N LEU A 20 -20.01 10.15 -16.95
CA LEU A 20 -19.40 8.97 -16.33
C LEU A 20 -19.70 7.72 -17.14
N LYS A 21 -18.72 6.82 -17.27
CA LYS A 21 -18.84 5.55 -17.98
C LYS A 21 -18.58 4.37 -17.06
N LYS A 22 -19.20 3.24 -17.38
CA LYS A 22 -18.92 1.94 -16.73
C LYS A 22 -17.41 1.72 -16.61
N ASN A 23 -16.99 1.17 -15.47
CA ASN A 23 -15.61 0.85 -15.13
C ASN A 23 -14.67 2.05 -14.89
N MET A 24 -15.17 3.30 -14.93
CA MET A 24 -14.39 4.41 -14.41
C MET A 24 -14.19 4.26 -12.90
N VAL A 25 -12.98 4.51 -12.43
CA VAL A 25 -12.63 4.47 -11.01
C VAL A 25 -12.35 5.86 -10.49
N PHE A 26 -13.02 6.23 -9.40
CA PHE A 26 -12.88 7.53 -8.77
C PHE A 26 -12.37 7.39 -7.34
N ASN A 27 -11.50 8.32 -6.97
CA ASN A 27 -11.26 8.61 -5.57
C ASN A 27 -12.25 9.71 -5.16
N LEU A 28 -13.30 9.31 -4.45
CA LEU A 28 -14.34 10.20 -3.94
C LEU A 28 -13.95 10.67 -2.56
N ASN A 29 -13.81 11.98 -2.43
CA ASN A 29 -13.45 12.63 -1.18
C ASN A 29 -14.50 13.68 -0.84
N VAL A 30 -15.07 13.60 0.34
CA VAL A 30 -16.07 14.55 0.85
C VAL A 30 -15.65 14.95 2.25
N GLY A 31 -15.70 16.26 2.53
CA GLY A 31 -15.40 16.75 3.85
C GLY A 31 -16.00 18.11 4.15
N LEU A 32 -16.05 18.40 5.43
CA LEU A 32 -16.45 19.68 6.00
C LEU A 32 -15.26 20.22 6.77
N SER A 33 -14.97 21.50 6.57
CA SER A 33 -13.93 22.21 7.30
C SER A 33 -14.53 23.34 8.12
N ASN A 34 -13.78 23.80 9.12
CA ASN A 34 -14.16 24.92 10.00
C ASN A 34 -15.52 24.74 10.69
N VAL A 35 -15.86 23.51 11.09
CA VAL A 35 -17.10 23.23 11.81
C VAL A 35 -16.94 23.70 13.27
N PRO A 36 -17.77 24.64 13.78
CA PRO A 36 -17.62 25.14 15.13
C PRO A 36 -17.90 24.08 16.19
N ASN A 37 -17.00 23.94 17.15
CA ASN A 37 -17.17 23.06 18.31
C ASN A 37 -17.70 23.85 19.50
N LYS A 38 -18.99 23.69 19.81
CA LYS A 38 -19.63 24.40 20.93
C LYS A 38 -19.12 23.96 22.31
N ALA A 39 -18.49 22.79 22.41
CA ALA A 39 -17.96 22.23 23.66
C ALA A 39 -16.46 22.53 23.85
N SER A 40 -15.86 23.36 23.00
CA SER A 40 -14.43 23.68 23.07
C SER A 40 -14.08 24.32 24.42
N LYS A 41 -13.10 23.75 25.12
CA LYS A 41 -12.53 24.32 26.36
C LYS A 41 -11.26 25.11 26.10
N SER A 42 -10.60 24.86 24.97
CA SER A 42 -9.34 25.49 24.56
C SER A 42 -9.52 26.30 23.27
N ASN A 43 -8.56 27.18 22.96
CA ASN A 43 -8.54 27.91 21.68
C ASN A 43 -8.29 26.98 20.48
N GLU A 44 -7.62 25.85 20.70
CA GLU A 44 -7.25 24.89 19.66
C GLU A 44 -8.44 24.02 19.24
N ASP A 45 -9.38 23.76 20.16
CA ASP A 45 -10.54 22.90 19.91
C ASP A 45 -11.77 23.64 19.37
N LYS A 46 -11.64 24.93 19.03
CA LYS A 46 -12.77 25.79 18.64
C LYS A 46 -13.47 25.35 17.36
N ALA A 47 -12.75 24.69 16.46
CA ALA A 47 -13.28 24.20 15.21
C ALA A 47 -12.65 22.86 14.85
N TYR A 48 -13.43 21.99 14.22
CA TYR A 48 -12.98 20.71 13.73
C TYR A 48 -13.30 20.55 12.24
N SER A 49 -12.73 19.51 11.64
CA SER A 49 -13.01 19.12 10.26
C SER A 49 -13.31 17.63 10.22
N ILE A 50 -14.16 17.22 9.29
CA ILE A 50 -14.43 15.80 9.00
C ILE A 50 -14.12 15.58 7.53
N PHE A 51 -13.44 14.48 7.24
CA PHE A 51 -13.12 14.08 5.88
C PHE A 51 -13.31 12.58 5.72
N ILE A 52 -13.97 12.18 4.64
CA ILE A 52 -14.22 10.79 4.28
C ILE A 52 -13.79 10.61 2.83
N GLY A 53 -13.00 9.56 2.59
CA GLY A 53 -12.54 9.16 1.26
C GLY A 53 -12.91 7.71 0.97
N ASP A 54 -13.24 7.43 -0.29
CA ASP A 54 -13.39 6.08 -0.85
C ASP A 54 -12.87 5.98 -2.26
N THR A 55 -12.49 4.77 -2.65
CA THR A 55 -12.33 4.42 -4.05
C THR A 55 -13.57 3.70 -4.53
N VAL A 56 -14.22 4.22 -5.56
CA VAL A 56 -15.43 3.64 -6.14
C VAL A 56 -15.27 3.35 -7.62
N GLN A 57 -15.93 2.30 -8.08
CA GLN A 57 -16.05 1.94 -9.49
C GLN A 57 -17.47 2.21 -9.97
N VAL A 58 -17.58 2.93 -11.08
CA VAL A 58 -18.86 3.21 -11.74
C VAL A 58 -19.39 1.93 -12.37
N ASN A 59 -20.59 1.54 -11.99
CA ASN A 59 -21.31 0.41 -12.55
C ASN A 59 -22.06 0.83 -13.83
N GLU A 60 -22.53 -0.17 -14.59
CA GLU A 60 -23.39 0.09 -15.76
C GLU A 60 -24.76 0.58 -15.32
N ASP A 61 -25.35 -0.14 -14.37
CA ASP A 61 -26.63 0.16 -13.76
C ASP A 61 -26.49 0.26 -12.24
N GLY A 62 -27.21 1.19 -11.64
CA GLY A 62 -27.27 1.38 -10.19
C GLY A 62 -26.11 2.16 -9.57
N PRO A 63 -26.03 2.20 -8.22
CA PRO A 63 -25.00 2.93 -7.50
C PRO A 63 -23.58 2.38 -7.78
N ALA A 64 -22.57 3.24 -7.63
CA ALA A 64 -21.17 2.83 -7.76
C ALA A 64 -20.76 1.82 -6.68
N THR A 65 -19.88 0.87 -7.03
CA THR A 65 -19.34 -0.12 -6.10
C THR A 65 -18.17 0.49 -5.32
N VAL A 66 -18.22 0.42 -3.99
CA VAL A 66 -17.09 0.80 -3.14
C VAL A 66 -16.04 -0.32 -3.15
N LEU A 67 -14.80 0.01 -3.49
CA LEU A 67 -13.70 -0.96 -3.59
C LEU A 67 -12.96 -1.17 -2.27
N ILE A 68 -13.04 -0.20 -1.35
CA ILE A 68 -12.35 -0.23 -0.06
C ILE A 68 -13.35 -0.59 1.03
N ASP A 69 -13.24 -1.78 1.57
CA ASP A 69 -14.07 -2.22 2.70
C ASP A 69 -13.41 -1.83 4.02
N VAL A 70 -13.74 -0.63 4.51
CA VAL A 70 -13.35 -0.13 5.84
C VAL A 70 -14.61 0.27 6.60
N LYS A 71 -14.72 -0.16 7.86
CA LYS A 71 -15.85 0.21 8.73
C LYS A 71 -15.72 1.69 9.13
N LYS A 72 -16.68 2.52 8.71
CA LYS A 72 -16.67 3.99 8.93
C LYS A 72 -17.66 4.49 9.97
N LYS A 73 -18.33 3.57 10.69
CA LYS A 73 -19.25 3.95 11.76
C LYS A 73 -18.46 4.57 12.91
N VAL A 74 -19.06 5.50 13.66
CA VAL A 74 -18.40 6.19 14.78
C VAL A 74 -17.82 5.19 15.79
N LYS A 75 -18.50 4.06 16.06
CA LYS A 75 -17.96 3.01 16.94
C LYS A 75 -16.63 2.39 16.48
N ASN A 76 -16.31 2.46 15.19
CA ASN A 76 -15.10 1.88 14.60
C ASN A 76 -13.96 2.91 14.46
N VAL A 77 -14.27 4.21 14.44
CA VAL A 77 -13.28 5.28 14.26
C VAL A 77 -13.14 6.20 15.48
N GLY A 78 -14.10 6.14 16.40
CA GLY A 78 -14.13 6.94 17.63
C GLY A 78 -13.24 6.31 18.69
N ILE A 79 -12.33 7.11 19.24
CA ILE A 79 -11.48 6.72 20.36
C ILE A 79 -12.12 7.30 21.62
N PHE A 80 -12.53 6.42 22.52
CA PHE A 80 -13.11 6.79 23.81
C PHE A 80 -12.08 6.49 24.90
N LEU A 81 -11.60 7.53 25.57
CA LEU A 81 -10.69 7.39 26.71
C LEU A 81 -11.53 7.05 27.94
N LYS A 82 -11.42 5.81 28.44
CA LYS A 82 -11.96 5.42 29.75
C LYS A 82 -11.03 5.93 30.86
N SER A 83 -11.60 6.42 31.95
CA SER A 83 -10.84 6.78 33.16
C SER A 83 -10.51 5.50 33.95
N GLU A 84 -9.45 5.49 34.76
CA GLU A 84 -8.94 4.28 35.44
C GLU A 84 -9.97 3.54 36.33
N GLU A 85 -11.09 4.17 36.66
CA GLU A 85 -12.17 3.60 37.49
C GLU A 85 -13.17 2.70 36.73
N GLU A 86 -13.16 2.70 35.39
CA GLU A 86 -14.17 1.99 34.56
C GLU A 86 -13.61 0.76 33.81
N MET A 87 -12.42 0.28 34.16
CA MET A 87 -11.71 -0.80 33.45
C MET A 87 -12.16 -2.23 33.80
N ASN A 88 -13.20 -2.43 34.62
CA ASN A 88 -13.48 -3.76 35.20
C ASN A 88 -14.59 -4.60 34.51
N ASP A 89 -15.31 -4.07 33.52
CA ASP A 89 -16.58 -4.71 33.09
C ASP A 89 -16.72 -5.14 31.62
N GLU A 90 -15.71 -5.03 30.76
CA GLU A 90 -15.87 -5.37 29.32
C GLU A 90 -14.68 -6.14 28.72
N GLU A 91 -14.36 -7.32 29.25
CA GLU A 91 -13.39 -8.26 28.65
C GLU A 91 -14.04 -9.35 27.76
N LYS A 92 -15.25 -9.15 27.27
CA LYS A 92 -15.91 -10.16 26.42
C LYS A 92 -16.71 -9.50 25.31
N GLU A 93 -16.13 -9.33 24.13
CA GLU A 93 -16.79 -9.73 22.86
C GLU A 93 -16.01 -9.51 21.55
N ASP A 94 -14.90 -8.77 21.50
CA ASP A 94 -14.33 -8.34 20.20
C ASP A 94 -13.01 -9.04 19.76
N GLU A 95 -12.85 -10.35 20.01
CA GLU A 95 -11.68 -11.09 19.47
C GLU A 95 -11.78 -11.40 17.96
N ASN A 96 -12.95 -11.32 17.33
CA ASN A 96 -13.14 -11.79 15.95
C ASN A 96 -12.94 -10.74 14.83
N ASP A 97 -12.84 -9.45 15.16
CA ASP A 97 -12.80 -8.38 14.14
C ASP A 97 -11.40 -7.79 13.92
N ALA A 98 -10.49 -7.93 14.90
CA ALA A 98 -9.10 -7.47 14.78
C ALA A 98 -8.28 -8.31 13.78
N GLU A 99 -8.66 -9.58 13.58
CA GLU A 99 -7.96 -10.50 12.69
C GLU A 99 -8.20 -10.20 11.20
N HIS A 100 -9.33 -9.57 10.86
CA HIS A 100 -9.66 -9.23 9.47
C HIS A 100 -8.98 -7.94 8.98
N LEU A 101 -8.70 -6.99 9.86
CA LEU A 101 -7.93 -5.77 9.56
C LEU A 101 -6.42 -6.03 9.40
N LEU A 102 -5.92 -7.15 9.94
CA LEU A 102 -4.53 -7.62 9.77
C LEU A 102 -4.37 -8.66 8.66
N GLY A 103 -5.38 -8.83 7.80
CA GLY A 103 -5.37 -9.81 6.73
C GLY A 103 -4.23 -9.60 5.72
N ARG A 104 -3.13 -10.35 5.89
CA ARG A 104 -2.42 -11.16 4.87
C ARG A 104 -0.94 -11.50 5.17
N ALA A 105 -0.38 -11.12 6.31
CA ALA A 105 1.03 -11.43 6.61
C ALA A 105 1.26 -12.68 7.51
N GLY A 106 0.22 -13.26 8.10
CA GLY A 106 0.36 -14.25 9.18
C GLY A 106 0.18 -15.74 8.81
N LYS A 107 -0.31 -16.09 7.63
CA LYS A 107 -0.43 -17.52 7.25
C LYS A 107 0.88 -18.05 6.65
N LYS A 108 1.94 -18.07 7.46
CA LYS A 108 3.06 -18.97 7.23
C LYS A 108 2.91 -20.19 8.11
N ALA A 109 2.91 -21.32 7.42
CA ALA A 109 3.36 -22.61 7.87
C ALA A 109 2.32 -23.46 8.63
N ASN A 110 1.55 -24.22 7.82
CA ASN A 110 1.42 -25.65 8.09
C ASN A 110 2.84 -26.23 8.14
N LEU A 111 3.46 -26.16 9.31
CA LEU A 111 4.69 -26.88 9.63
C LEU A 111 4.31 -28.36 9.67
N ILE A 112 4.56 -29.08 8.57
CA ILE A 112 4.69 -30.53 8.60
C ILE A 112 6.06 -30.79 9.27
N PRO A 113 6.13 -31.32 10.50
CA PRO A 113 7.37 -31.41 11.27
C PRO A 113 8.36 -32.47 10.74
N GLU A 114 8.15 -33.02 9.55
CA GLU A 114 8.86 -34.19 9.04
C GLU A 114 9.72 -33.93 7.78
N ARG A 115 9.77 -32.69 7.29
CA ARG A 115 10.57 -32.33 6.09
C ARG A 115 11.74 -31.39 6.35
N THR A 116 12.22 -31.31 7.58
CA THR A 116 13.44 -30.56 7.93
C THR A 116 14.68 -31.40 7.73
N ARG A 117 14.91 -31.87 6.50
CA ARG A 117 16.23 -32.36 6.10
C ARG A 117 16.34 -32.28 4.59
N ASN A 118 17.09 -31.28 4.14
CA ASN A 118 17.78 -31.25 2.84
C ASN A 118 17.19 -30.49 1.65
N GLU A 119 16.32 -29.49 1.84
CA GLU A 119 16.00 -28.54 0.75
C GLU A 119 16.62 -27.17 1.01
N MET A 120 17.50 -26.74 0.10
CA MET A 120 18.06 -25.39 0.05
C MET A 120 16.91 -24.37 0.00
N THR A 121 16.92 -23.39 0.90
CA THR A 121 15.75 -22.52 1.11
C THR A 121 15.43 -21.73 -0.16
N ALA A 122 14.15 -21.38 -0.37
CA ALA A 122 13.73 -20.58 -1.52
C ALA A 122 14.44 -19.21 -1.64
N VAL A 123 15.04 -18.75 -0.53
CA VAL A 123 15.89 -17.54 -0.47
C VAL A 123 17.26 -17.80 -1.08
N ASP A 124 17.87 -18.96 -0.81
CA ASP A 124 19.17 -19.33 -1.37
C ASP A 124 19.11 -19.51 -2.90
N LYS A 125 18.04 -20.15 -3.40
CA LYS A 125 17.81 -20.28 -4.85
C LYS A 125 17.69 -18.93 -5.57
N ARG A 126 17.03 -17.94 -4.93
CA ARG A 126 16.96 -16.57 -5.48
C ARG A 126 18.31 -15.88 -5.48
N LYS A 127 19.11 -16.09 -4.44
CA LYS A 127 20.44 -15.48 -4.31
C LYS A 127 21.43 -16.06 -5.31
N GLU A 128 21.41 -17.37 -5.53
CA GLU A 128 22.22 -18.03 -6.57
C GLU A 128 21.82 -17.56 -7.97
N HIS A 129 20.51 -17.50 -8.25
CA HIS A 129 20.05 -17.05 -9.56
C HIS A 129 20.41 -15.58 -9.85
N GLN A 130 20.31 -14.68 -8.86
CA GLN A 130 20.78 -13.31 -9.02
C GLN A 130 22.30 -13.23 -9.24
N LYS A 131 23.07 -14.10 -8.58
CA LYS A 131 24.53 -14.17 -8.77
C LYS A 131 24.87 -14.66 -10.18
N GLU A 132 24.16 -15.66 -10.69
CA GLU A 132 24.33 -16.17 -12.06
C GLU A 132 23.99 -15.10 -13.10
N LEU A 133 22.86 -14.40 -12.94
CA LEU A 133 22.47 -13.30 -13.83
C LEU A 133 23.51 -12.18 -13.84
N SER A 134 24.07 -11.85 -12.67
CA SER A 134 25.14 -10.85 -12.58
C SER A 134 26.43 -11.29 -13.28
N HIS A 135 26.72 -12.59 -13.28
CA HIS A 135 27.87 -13.14 -14.00
C HIS A 135 27.68 -13.05 -15.51
N GLN A 136 26.51 -13.46 -16.01
CA GLN A 136 26.15 -13.37 -17.43
C GLN A 136 26.21 -11.93 -17.92
N LEU A 137 25.67 -10.97 -17.15
CA LEU A 137 25.74 -9.54 -17.49
C LEU A 137 27.19 -9.05 -17.61
N ASN A 138 28.06 -9.47 -16.69
CA ASN A 138 29.47 -9.09 -16.71
C ASN A 138 30.23 -9.75 -17.88
N GLU A 139 29.90 -10.99 -18.24
CA GLU A 139 30.49 -11.68 -19.38
C GLU A 139 30.06 -11.05 -20.71
N GLU A 140 28.77 -10.70 -20.85
CA GLU A 140 28.26 -9.97 -22.02
C GLU A 140 28.89 -8.58 -22.13
N ALA A 141 29.01 -7.86 -21.02
CA ALA A 141 29.71 -6.57 -20.97
C ALA A 141 31.18 -6.73 -21.40
N ARG A 142 31.86 -7.80 -20.95
CA ARG A 142 33.23 -8.13 -21.37
C ARG A 142 33.32 -8.37 -22.87
N ILE A 143 32.43 -9.20 -23.43
CA ILE A 143 32.40 -9.49 -24.87
C ILE A 143 32.11 -8.22 -25.68
N ARG A 144 31.21 -7.35 -25.20
CA ARG A 144 30.93 -6.05 -25.83
C ARG A 144 32.15 -5.13 -25.82
N LEU A 145 32.86 -5.05 -24.70
CA LEU A 145 34.13 -4.30 -24.59
C LEU A 145 35.21 -4.87 -25.50
N THR A 146 35.38 -6.20 -25.54
CA THR A 146 36.36 -6.84 -26.43
C THR A 146 36.02 -6.67 -27.92
N LYS A 147 34.72 -6.67 -28.29
CA LYS A 147 34.28 -6.38 -29.66
C LYS A 147 34.43 -4.90 -30.03
N GLN A 148 34.41 -3.98 -29.07
CA GLN A 148 34.66 -2.54 -29.29
C GLN A 148 36.15 -2.18 -29.20
N ALA A 149 36.99 -2.99 -28.55
CA ALA A 149 38.42 -2.76 -28.36
C ALA A 149 39.28 -3.11 -29.58
N GLY A 150 38.77 -2.83 -30.79
CA GLY A 150 39.62 -2.60 -31.96
C GLY A 150 40.40 -1.27 -31.88
N ASN A 151 40.16 -0.43 -30.87
CA ASN A 151 41.01 0.71 -30.52
C ASN A 151 40.76 1.17 -29.06
N ALA A 152 41.86 1.41 -28.33
CA ALA A 152 42.01 2.13 -27.06
C ALA A 152 42.27 1.32 -25.76
N GLN A 153 43.19 1.90 -24.98
CA GLN A 153 44.03 1.42 -23.86
C GLN A 153 43.29 0.90 -22.61
N PRO A 154 43.97 0.13 -21.72
CA PRO A 154 43.33 -0.57 -20.61
C PRO A 154 42.92 0.38 -19.49
N THR A 155 41.62 0.50 -19.25
CA THR A 155 41.08 1.18 -18.07
C THR A 155 40.77 0.16 -16.97
N GLN A 156 41.15 0.50 -15.75
CA GLN A 156 41.07 -0.32 -14.55
C GLN A 156 39.63 -0.72 -14.24
N TYR A 157 39.42 -2.04 -14.04
CA TYR A 157 38.11 -2.65 -13.78
C TYR A 157 37.56 -2.23 -12.41
N VAL A 158 36.41 -1.53 -12.41
CA VAL A 158 35.62 -1.29 -11.20
C VAL A 158 34.33 -2.10 -11.34
N PRO A 159 34.10 -3.15 -10.53
CA PRO A 159 32.86 -3.92 -10.61
C PRO A 159 31.67 -3.01 -10.24
N MET A 160 30.72 -2.87 -11.17
CA MET A 160 29.52 -2.08 -10.95
C MET A 160 28.56 -2.87 -10.03
N MET A 161 28.71 -2.72 -8.72
CA MET A 161 27.74 -3.21 -7.75
C MET A 161 26.53 -2.28 -7.75
N PHE A 162 25.51 -2.60 -8.54
CA PHE A 162 24.19 -1.98 -8.36
C PHE A 162 23.58 -2.50 -7.06
N LYS A 163 23.73 -1.71 -6.00
CA LYS A 163 23.08 -1.95 -4.72
C LYS A 163 21.61 -1.52 -4.87
N PHE A 164 20.74 -2.46 -5.19
CA PHE A 164 19.30 -2.23 -5.08
C PHE A 164 18.95 -2.06 -3.60
N PRO A 165 18.28 -0.96 -3.19
CA PRO A 165 17.76 -0.84 -1.84
C PRO A 165 16.69 -1.92 -1.64
N LEU A 166 16.93 -2.82 -0.70
CA LEU A 166 15.93 -3.74 -0.20
C LEU A 166 14.93 -2.91 0.64
N LEU A 167 13.70 -2.82 0.16
CA LEU A 167 12.51 -2.60 1.01
C LEU A 167 12.14 -3.93 1.68
#